data_AF-A0A5R9M130-F1
#
_entry.id   AF-A0A5R9M130-F1
#
_cell.length_a   1.000
_cell.length_b   1.000
_cell.length_c   1.000
_cell.angle_alpha   90.00
_cell.angle_beta   90.00
_cell.angle_gamma   90.00
#
_symmetry.space_group_name_H-M   'P 1'
#
loop_
_entity.id
_entity.type
_entity.pdbx_description
1 polymer ?
#
loop_
_entity_poly.entity_id
_entity_poly.type
_entity_poly.pdbx_seq_one_letter_code
_entity_poly.pdbx_strand_id
1 'polypeptide(L)'
;MSHNTGHSTPIDTDPNQPAGGSAAPPAYRWRWPALAALLVAEAMNLLDATIVQVAGPVIHTDLGGSAAAIPWFSASYTLMFALGLLTGARLGDIAGRRRVFRIGVAAFAVTSLACALAPTAETLIGLRALQGAAAALVIPQTFGLIRAMFDGDELPKALGTIGPVMGLSAVLGPVLGGVLTHADLFGSSWRACLLVNLPLAVVVLVVARRLREDRAPVRPRLDPVGTALAMAGTALVVCPMATGTPGPAGWAAAGAGAAVLVLFVAHQRRTARRGRAPLIEPALLRGRAFPAALATSTLFFAVMNGVMITVVLHLELGLHRGPLTAGLTLLPWSAGLAAGSWAAGAYLVPRLGTRVMHAGIAALAVGLAAAVLAYRSAAPDVYPTALPFALVVAGLGTGLFTPPFFTTALRGIGPQETGSAAGLLNAVQQLGGTLGVAVIGGVYLAGDGTPRGAAQAALGTAGAILVATAIAAAAMTARPQDRDRDRT
;
A
#
# COMPACT_ATOMS: atom_id res chain seq x y z
N MET A 1 63.40 16.62 50.32
CA MET A 1 63.87 17.52 49.25
C MET A 1 64.70 16.71 48.26
N SER A 2 64.12 16.33 47.12
CA SER A 2 64.76 16.32 45.80
C SER A 2 63.71 15.86 44.77
N HIS A 3 63.39 16.74 43.83
CA HIS A 3 62.39 16.57 42.78
C HIS A 3 62.89 15.61 41.70
N ASN A 4 62.01 14.71 41.23
CA ASN A 4 62.21 13.97 39.98
C ASN A 4 61.06 14.34 39.03
N THR A 5 61.28 15.35 38.20
CA THR A 5 60.36 15.77 37.13
C THR A 5 60.72 15.04 35.84
N GLY A 6 59.91 14.05 35.48
CA GLY A 6 60.00 13.33 34.21
C GLY A 6 59.80 14.27 33.02
N HIS A 7 60.77 14.25 32.10
CA HIS A 7 60.68 14.87 30.79
C HIS A 7 59.60 14.19 29.95
N SER A 8 58.57 14.94 29.56
CA SER A 8 57.64 14.59 28.49
C SER A 8 58.32 14.79 27.14
N THR A 9 58.58 13.70 26.43
CA THR A 9 58.94 13.70 25.00
C THR A 9 57.75 14.23 24.18
N PRO A 10 57.94 15.19 23.25
CA PRO A 10 56.89 15.60 22.34
C PRO A 10 56.65 14.46 21.33
N ILE A 11 55.39 14.06 21.16
CA ILE A 11 54.97 13.24 20.03
C ILE A 11 55.09 14.13 18.79
N ASP A 12 56.07 13.84 17.95
CA ASP A 12 56.29 14.46 16.66
C ASP A 12 55.13 14.05 15.73
N THR A 13 54.07 14.85 15.68
CA THR A 13 52.99 14.68 14.71
C THR A 13 53.43 15.29 13.40
N ASP A 14 53.99 14.45 12.53
CA ASP A 14 54.29 14.78 11.14
C ASP A 14 53.02 15.30 10.43
N PRO A 15 52.97 16.58 9.99
CA PRO A 15 51.76 17.17 9.41
C PRO A 15 51.40 16.65 8.01
N ASN A 16 52.19 15.71 7.47
CA ASN A 16 52.11 15.32 6.06
C ASN A 16 51.76 13.85 5.82
N GLN A 17 51.17 13.15 6.81
CA GLN A 17 50.48 11.88 6.51
C GLN A 17 49.13 12.19 5.85
N PRO A 18 48.93 11.85 4.56
CA PRO A 18 47.59 11.89 3.98
C PRO A 18 46.71 10.96 4.83
N ALA A 19 45.70 11.54 5.48
CA ALA A 19 44.68 10.80 6.19
C ALA A 19 44.23 9.65 5.29
N GLY A 20 44.55 8.41 5.69
CA GLY A 20 44.24 7.21 4.94
C GLY A 20 42.76 7.23 4.62
N GLY A 21 42.42 7.61 3.40
CA GLY A 21 41.06 7.61 2.90
C GLY A 21 40.59 6.18 3.02
N SER A 22 39.74 5.90 4.01
CA SER A 22 38.98 4.67 4.08
C SER A 22 38.17 4.59 2.79
N ALA A 23 38.74 3.98 1.76
CA ALA A 23 38.08 3.75 0.49
C ALA A 23 36.74 3.08 0.81
N ALA A 24 35.65 3.72 0.37
CA ALA A 24 34.32 3.16 0.55
C ALA A 24 34.34 1.70 0.04
N PRO A 25 33.81 0.74 0.82
CA PRO A 25 33.88 -0.66 0.44
C PRO A 25 33.31 -0.85 -0.97
N PRO A 26 33.93 -1.69 -1.82
CA PRO A 26 33.54 -1.82 -3.21
C PRO A 26 32.07 -2.21 -3.34
N ALA A 27 31.41 -1.52 -4.28
CA ALA A 27 30.09 -1.81 -4.83
C ALA A 27 29.77 -3.31 -4.87
N TYR A 28 28.64 -3.72 -4.26
CA TYR A 28 28.26 -5.13 -4.25
C TYR A 28 27.94 -5.68 -5.65
N ARG A 29 28.74 -6.65 -6.13
CA ARG A 29 28.67 -7.21 -7.49
C ARG A 29 27.28 -7.70 -7.96
N TRP A 30 26.41 -8.14 -7.04
CA TRP A 30 25.07 -8.67 -7.38
C TRP A 30 23.92 -7.71 -7.05
N ARG A 31 24.19 -6.44 -6.77
CA ARG A 31 23.18 -5.46 -6.33
C ARG A 31 22.04 -5.25 -7.33
N TRP A 32 22.33 -5.23 -8.63
CA TRP A 32 21.31 -5.04 -9.68
C TRP A 32 20.40 -6.27 -9.88
N PRO A 33 20.94 -7.51 -9.98
CA PRO A 33 20.10 -8.72 -9.95
C PRO A 33 19.31 -8.85 -8.65
N ALA A 34 19.89 -8.49 -7.51
CA ALA A 34 19.20 -8.48 -6.24
C ALA A 34 18.05 -7.46 -6.21
N LEU A 35 18.27 -6.25 -6.72
CA LEU A 35 17.23 -5.24 -6.91
C LEU A 35 16.09 -5.78 -7.79
N ALA A 36 16.41 -6.43 -8.91
CA ALA A 36 15.39 -7.03 -9.77
C ALA A 36 14.54 -8.05 -9.00
N ALA A 37 15.12 -8.90 -8.16
CA ALA A 37 14.35 -9.84 -7.33
C ALA A 37 13.45 -9.14 -6.30
N LEU A 38 13.93 -8.05 -5.70
CA LEU A 38 13.12 -7.24 -4.79
C LEU A 38 11.94 -6.59 -5.52
N LEU A 39 12.18 -6.03 -6.71
CA LEU A 39 11.15 -5.43 -7.56
C LEU A 39 10.14 -6.45 -8.07
N VAL A 40 10.57 -7.65 -8.44
CA VAL A 40 9.66 -8.75 -8.84
C VAL A 40 8.79 -9.18 -7.67
N ALA A 41 9.32 -9.23 -6.44
CA ALA A 41 8.53 -9.56 -5.26
C ALA A 41 7.46 -8.50 -4.94
N GLU A 42 7.81 -7.22 -5.06
CA GLU A 42 6.85 -6.10 -4.96
C GLU A 42 5.79 -6.19 -6.08
N ALA A 43 6.21 -6.43 -7.33
CA ALA A 43 5.31 -6.57 -8.47
C ALA A 43 4.34 -7.73 -8.27
N MET A 44 4.84 -8.90 -7.85
CA MET A 44 4.05 -10.09 -7.55
C MET A 44 2.96 -9.80 -6.52
N ASN A 45 3.29 -9.05 -5.45
CA ASN A 45 2.35 -8.65 -4.41
C ASN A 45 1.22 -7.75 -4.94
N LEU A 46 1.55 -6.78 -5.80
CA LEU A 46 0.58 -5.86 -6.38
C LEU A 46 -0.27 -6.53 -7.48
N LEU A 47 0.37 -7.38 -8.31
CA LEU A 47 -0.31 -8.20 -9.31
C LEU A 47 -1.34 -9.13 -8.66
N ASP A 48 -0.97 -9.86 -7.61
CA ASP A 48 -1.88 -10.75 -6.90
C ASP A 48 -3.13 -10.01 -6.37
N ALA A 49 -2.94 -8.85 -5.73
CA ALA A 49 -4.04 -8.07 -5.20
C ALA A 49 -5.01 -7.58 -6.29
N THR A 50 -4.47 -7.12 -7.42
CA THR A 50 -5.26 -6.56 -8.53
C THR A 50 -5.91 -7.63 -9.40
N ILE A 51 -5.25 -8.76 -9.60
CA ILE A 51 -5.78 -9.92 -10.31
C ILE A 51 -7.00 -10.48 -9.59
N VAL A 52 -6.91 -10.68 -8.26
CA VAL A 52 -8.03 -11.19 -7.45
C VAL A 52 -9.20 -10.20 -7.43
N GLN A 53 -8.93 -8.90 -7.49
CA GLN A 53 -9.98 -7.88 -7.57
C GLN A 53 -10.83 -8.01 -8.84
N VAL A 54 -10.21 -8.36 -9.98
CA VAL A 54 -10.93 -8.64 -11.24
C VAL A 54 -11.55 -10.04 -11.23
N ALA A 55 -10.86 -11.05 -10.71
CA ALA A 55 -11.39 -12.42 -10.68
C ALA A 55 -12.51 -12.63 -9.64
N GLY A 56 -12.73 -11.68 -8.72
CA GLY A 56 -13.62 -11.80 -7.57
C GLY A 56 -15.02 -12.34 -7.89
N PRO A 57 -15.75 -11.78 -8.88
CA PRO A 57 -17.07 -12.29 -9.25
C PRO A 57 -17.03 -13.73 -9.78
N VAL A 58 -16.02 -14.08 -10.59
CA VAL A 58 -15.86 -15.45 -11.11
C VAL A 58 -15.54 -16.45 -10.01
N ILE A 59 -14.66 -16.07 -9.07
CA ILE A 59 -14.37 -16.86 -7.87
C ILE A 59 -15.68 -17.15 -7.11
N HIS A 60 -16.54 -16.14 -6.96
CA HIS A 60 -17.82 -16.29 -6.29
C HIS A 60 -18.79 -17.18 -7.07
N THR A 61 -18.84 -17.09 -8.40
CA THR A 61 -19.70 -17.99 -9.19
C THR A 61 -19.26 -19.45 -9.13
N ASP A 62 -17.96 -19.71 -9.03
CA ASP A 62 -17.41 -21.09 -8.93
C ASP A 62 -17.53 -21.67 -7.51
N LEU A 63 -17.21 -20.88 -6.48
CA LEU A 63 -17.21 -21.33 -5.08
C LEU A 63 -18.56 -21.15 -4.37
N GLY A 64 -19.48 -20.39 -4.95
CA GLY A 64 -20.76 -20.01 -4.35
C GLY A 64 -20.61 -19.08 -3.13
N GLY A 65 -21.58 -19.17 -2.22
CA GLY A 65 -21.63 -18.39 -0.98
C GLY A 65 -22.48 -17.11 -1.08
N SER A 66 -22.26 -16.18 -0.16
CA SER A 66 -22.92 -14.86 -0.19
C SER A 66 -22.18 -13.90 -1.12
N ALA A 67 -22.88 -13.06 -1.87
CA ALA A 67 -22.26 -11.99 -2.67
C ALA A 67 -21.42 -11.02 -1.81
N ALA A 68 -21.72 -10.94 -0.50
CA ALA A 68 -20.90 -10.22 0.47
C ALA A 68 -19.48 -10.78 0.60
N ALA A 69 -19.19 -12.00 0.12
CA ALA A 69 -17.84 -12.58 0.11
C ALA A 69 -16.92 -11.97 -0.95
N ILE A 70 -17.45 -11.39 -2.04
CA ILE A 70 -16.63 -10.87 -3.15
C ILE A 70 -15.63 -9.80 -2.67
N PRO A 71 -16.03 -8.76 -1.90
CA PRO A 71 -15.08 -7.80 -1.32
C PRO A 71 -14.05 -8.46 -0.40
N TRP A 72 -14.41 -9.56 0.28
CA TRP A 72 -13.55 -10.23 1.25
C TRP A 72 -12.37 -11.00 0.63
N PHE A 73 -12.45 -11.41 -0.64
CA PHE A 73 -11.33 -12.03 -1.33
C PHE A 73 -10.10 -11.11 -1.42
N SER A 74 -10.33 -9.81 -1.56
CA SER A 74 -9.27 -8.80 -1.54
C SER A 74 -9.05 -8.22 -0.14
N ALA A 75 -10.13 -7.94 0.60
CA ALA A 75 -10.05 -7.25 1.88
C ALA A 75 -9.33 -8.05 2.97
N SER A 76 -9.51 -9.38 3.03
CA SER A 76 -8.83 -10.24 4.01
C SER A 76 -7.31 -10.22 3.86
N TYR A 77 -6.84 -10.23 2.61
CA TYR A 77 -5.43 -10.11 2.25
C TYR A 77 -4.85 -8.75 2.64
N THR A 78 -5.47 -7.65 2.19
CA THR A 78 -4.96 -6.30 2.45
C THR A 78 -5.03 -5.93 3.93
N LEU A 79 -6.06 -6.40 4.65
CA LEU A 79 -6.19 -6.23 6.09
C LEU A 79 -5.03 -6.91 6.83
N MET A 80 -4.81 -8.21 6.60
CA MET A 80 -3.70 -8.91 7.26
C MET A 80 -2.34 -8.38 6.83
N PHE A 81 -2.21 -7.94 5.59
CA PHE A 81 -1.00 -7.28 5.11
C PHE A 81 -0.73 -5.98 5.87
N ALA A 82 -1.71 -5.09 5.97
CA ALA A 82 -1.58 -3.83 6.71
C ALA A 82 -1.23 -4.05 8.19
N LEU A 83 -1.90 -5.01 8.80
CA LEU A 83 -1.74 -5.38 10.20
C LEU A 83 -0.36 -5.98 10.49
N GLY A 84 0.10 -6.87 9.62
CA GLY A 84 1.40 -7.52 9.74
C GLY A 84 2.56 -6.62 9.36
N LEU A 85 2.36 -5.57 8.54
CA LEU A 85 3.44 -4.81 7.90
C LEU A 85 4.47 -4.29 8.90
N LEU A 86 3.99 -3.71 10.00
CA LEU A 86 4.84 -3.09 10.99
C LEU A 86 5.60 -4.13 11.84
N THR A 87 4.95 -5.24 12.15
CA THR A 87 5.58 -6.39 12.81
C THR A 87 6.60 -7.07 11.91
N GLY A 88 6.28 -7.24 10.63
CA GLY A 88 7.17 -7.80 9.61
C GLY A 88 8.43 -6.95 9.44
N ALA A 89 8.30 -5.63 9.41
CA ALA A 89 9.43 -4.70 9.41
C ALA A 89 10.40 -4.97 10.57
N ARG A 90 9.87 -5.05 11.81
CA ARG A 90 10.66 -5.33 13.02
C ARG A 90 11.26 -6.73 13.02
N LEU A 91 10.55 -7.72 12.52
CA LEU A 91 11.07 -9.08 12.43
C LEU A 91 12.31 -9.12 11.54
N GLY A 92 12.30 -8.38 10.42
CA GLY A 92 13.46 -8.21 9.55
C GLY A 92 14.65 -7.55 10.25
N ASP A 93 14.41 -6.48 11.00
CA ASP A 93 15.45 -5.80 11.78
C ASP A 93 16.12 -6.73 12.81
N ILE A 94 15.36 -7.66 13.40
CA ILE A 94 15.83 -8.59 14.45
C ILE A 94 16.49 -9.84 13.88
N ALA A 95 15.80 -10.54 12.97
CA ALA A 95 16.20 -11.85 12.47
C ALA A 95 17.11 -11.77 11.23
N GLY A 96 17.17 -10.61 10.59
CA GLY A 96 17.86 -10.38 9.32
C GLY A 96 16.87 -10.17 8.18
N ARG A 97 17.02 -9.06 7.45
CA ARG A 97 16.08 -8.64 6.40
C ARG A 97 16.01 -9.67 5.28
N ARG A 98 17.16 -10.24 4.88
CA ARG A 98 17.23 -11.23 3.79
C ARG A 98 16.56 -12.54 4.20
N ARG A 99 16.78 -12.99 5.43
CA ARG A 99 16.15 -14.20 5.96
C ARG A 99 14.63 -14.06 5.99
N VAL A 100 14.13 -12.96 6.54
CA VAL A 100 12.68 -12.69 6.64
C VAL A 100 12.06 -12.52 5.26
N PHE A 101 12.72 -11.82 4.33
CA PHE A 101 12.28 -11.70 2.93
C PHE A 101 12.11 -13.09 2.28
N ARG A 102 13.10 -13.97 2.38
CA ARG A 102 13.03 -15.32 1.79
C ARG A 102 11.92 -16.18 2.40
N ILE A 103 11.75 -16.10 3.72
CA ILE A 103 10.64 -16.79 4.41
C ILE A 103 9.30 -16.24 3.94
N GLY A 104 9.17 -14.91 3.84
CA GLY A 104 7.98 -14.24 3.34
C GLY A 104 7.61 -14.68 1.92
N VAL A 105 8.56 -14.68 0.99
CA VAL A 105 8.32 -15.11 -0.39
C VAL A 105 7.95 -16.60 -0.47
N ALA A 106 8.60 -17.46 0.31
CA ALA A 106 8.26 -18.88 0.35
C ALA A 106 6.85 -19.10 0.94
N ALA A 107 6.52 -18.43 2.04
CA ALA A 107 5.19 -18.46 2.64
C ALA A 107 4.13 -17.92 1.68
N PHE A 108 4.43 -16.85 0.95
CA PHE A 108 3.54 -16.29 -0.08
C PHE A 108 3.27 -17.30 -1.19
N ALA A 109 4.29 -18.00 -1.69
CA ALA A 109 4.11 -19.04 -2.71
C ALA A 109 3.25 -20.21 -2.22
N VAL A 110 3.50 -20.70 -1.00
CA VAL A 110 2.75 -21.81 -0.39
C VAL A 110 1.30 -21.42 -0.13
N THR A 111 1.07 -20.23 0.43
CA THR A 111 -0.29 -19.72 0.68
C THR A 111 -1.02 -19.41 -0.62
N SER A 112 -0.34 -18.91 -1.65
CA SER A 112 -0.92 -18.69 -2.98
C SER A 112 -1.36 -20.00 -3.65
N LEU A 113 -0.53 -21.05 -3.55
CA LEU A 113 -0.91 -22.41 -3.95
C LEU A 113 -2.11 -22.93 -3.15
N ALA A 114 -2.12 -22.73 -1.83
CA ALA A 114 -3.24 -23.13 -1.00
C ALA A 114 -4.53 -22.38 -1.39
N CYS A 115 -4.47 -21.07 -1.64
CA CYS A 115 -5.59 -20.27 -2.15
C CYS A 115 -6.11 -20.85 -3.46
N ALA A 116 -5.21 -21.22 -4.39
CA ALA A 116 -5.59 -21.86 -5.64
C ALA A 116 -6.22 -23.24 -5.43
N LEU A 117 -6.03 -23.90 -4.29
CA LEU A 117 -6.67 -25.19 -3.96
C LEU A 117 -7.88 -25.04 -3.05
N ALA A 118 -8.31 -23.81 -2.73
CA ALA A 118 -9.41 -23.57 -1.81
C ALA A 118 -10.72 -24.16 -2.33
N PRO A 119 -11.44 -24.98 -1.53
CA PRO A 119 -12.70 -25.60 -1.94
C PRO A 119 -13.93 -24.73 -1.72
N THR A 120 -13.85 -23.72 -0.84
CA THR A 120 -14.97 -22.83 -0.49
C THR A 120 -14.52 -21.38 -0.38
N ALA A 121 -15.46 -20.45 -0.50
CA ALA A 121 -15.21 -19.01 -0.37
C ALA A 121 -14.61 -18.65 1.01
N GLU A 122 -15.10 -19.26 2.10
CA GLU A 122 -14.61 -19.00 3.45
C GLU A 122 -13.18 -19.49 3.63
N THR A 123 -12.87 -20.67 3.07
CA THR A 123 -11.52 -21.22 3.10
C THR A 123 -10.56 -20.32 2.33
N LEU A 124 -10.99 -19.83 1.15
CA LEU A 124 -10.21 -18.88 0.37
C LEU A 124 -9.96 -17.58 1.14
N ILE A 125 -10.98 -17.00 1.78
CA ILE A 125 -10.83 -15.79 2.61
C ILE A 125 -9.80 -16.00 3.73
N GLY A 126 -9.84 -17.15 4.42
CA GLY A 126 -8.86 -17.49 5.46
C GLY A 126 -7.43 -17.64 4.90
N LEU A 127 -7.28 -18.28 3.75
CA LEU A 127 -5.98 -18.44 3.09
C LEU A 127 -5.43 -17.12 2.54
N ARG A 128 -6.32 -16.24 2.03
CA ARG A 128 -5.97 -14.88 1.61
C ARG A 128 -5.46 -14.04 2.77
N ALA A 129 -6.06 -14.17 3.95
CA ALA A 129 -5.55 -13.56 5.17
C ALA A 129 -4.12 -14.04 5.51
N LEU A 130 -3.84 -15.35 5.41
CA LEU A 130 -2.49 -15.88 5.59
C LEU A 130 -1.50 -15.41 4.51
N GLN A 131 -1.96 -15.30 3.26
CA GLN A 131 -1.16 -14.77 2.15
C GLN A 131 -0.81 -13.29 2.37
N GLY A 132 -1.74 -12.49 2.91
CA GLY A 132 -1.50 -11.11 3.33
C GLY A 132 -0.47 -11.00 4.46
N ALA A 133 -0.52 -11.92 5.43
CA ALA A 133 0.51 -12.00 6.46
C ALA A 133 1.89 -12.37 5.89
N ALA A 134 1.96 -13.21 4.85
CA ALA A 134 3.20 -13.50 4.14
C ALA A 134 3.75 -12.27 3.39
N ALA A 135 2.87 -11.51 2.71
CA ALA A 135 3.20 -10.24 2.07
C ALA A 135 3.81 -9.23 3.04
N ALA A 136 3.28 -9.15 4.27
CA ALA A 136 3.82 -8.29 5.33
C ALA A 136 5.27 -8.59 5.72
N LEU A 137 5.74 -9.82 5.50
CA LEU A 137 7.13 -10.20 5.74
C LEU A 137 8.06 -9.80 4.59
N VAL A 138 7.53 -9.55 3.39
CA VAL A 138 8.30 -9.26 2.18
C VAL A 138 8.55 -7.76 2.04
N ILE A 139 7.47 -6.98 1.97
CA ILE A 139 7.49 -5.58 1.51
C ILE A 139 8.37 -4.65 2.36
N PRO A 140 8.34 -4.70 3.71
CA PRO A 140 9.23 -3.85 4.50
C PRO A 140 10.72 -4.13 4.28
N GLN A 141 11.06 -5.35 3.86
CA GLN A 141 12.45 -5.77 3.69
C GLN A 141 13.04 -5.22 2.39
N THR A 142 12.21 -4.99 1.36
CA THR A 142 12.61 -4.40 0.09
C THR A 142 13.38 -3.10 0.30
N PHE A 143 12.78 -2.14 1.01
CA PHE A 143 13.39 -0.83 1.25
C PHE A 143 14.69 -0.93 2.06
N GLY A 144 14.71 -1.78 3.09
CA GLY A 144 15.90 -1.97 3.92
C GLY A 144 17.06 -2.62 3.15
N LEU A 145 16.76 -3.64 2.34
CA LEU A 145 17.76 -4.32 1.52
C LEU A 145 18.29 -3.45 0.39
N ILE A 146 17.47 -2.57 -0.20
CA ILE A 146 17.95 -1.57 -1.17
C ILE A 146 18.96 -0.63 -0.50
N ARG A 147 18.64 -0.06 0.66
CA ARG A 147 19.56 0.83 1.38
C ARG A 147 20.84 0.15 1.86
N ALA A 148 20.81 -1.17 2.08
CA ALA A 148 21.99 -1.94 2.47
C ALA A 148 22.91 -2.29 1.28
N MET A 149 22.41 -2.22 0.03
CA MET A 149 23.17 -2.59 -1.17
C MET A 149 23.55 -1.41 -2.06
N PHE A 150 22.87 -0.27 -1.91
CA PHE A 150 23.05 0.93 -2.72
C PHE A 150 23.33 2.15 -1.84
N ASP A 151 24.34 2.91 -2.23
CA ASP A 151 24.87 4.10 -1.58
C ASP A 151 25.15 5.21 -2.61
N GLY A 152 25.40 6.44 -2.11
CA GLY A 152 25.70 7.61 -2.95
C GLY A 152 24.67 7.87 -4.05
N ASP A 153 25.16 8.11 -5.26
CA ASP A 153 24.35 8.46 -6.44
C ASP A 153 23.50 7.29 -7.00
N GLU A 154 23.76 6.06 -6.55
CA GLU A 154 23.01 4.89 -7.03
C GLU A 154 21.74 4.62 -6.22
N LEU A 155 21.67 5.04 -4.96
CA LEU A 155 20.49 4.84 -4.12
C LEU A 155 19.23 5.53 -4.68
N PRO A 156 19.27 6.79 -5.14
CA PRO A 156 18.12 7.43 -5.79
C PRO A 156 17.72 6.71 -7.08
N LYS A 157 18.69 6.19 -7.86
CA LYS A 157 18.42 5.41 -9.08
C LYS A 157 17.69 4.11 -8.76
N ALA A 158 18.16 3.38 -7.75
CA ALA A 158 17.53 2.14 -7.30
C ALA A 158 16.10 2.38 -6.77
N LEU A 159 15.90 3.36 -5.89
CA LEU A 159 14.57 3.72 -5.40
C LEU A 159 13.65 4.22 -6.52
N GLY A 160 14.20 4.93 -7.51
CA GLY A 160 13.48 5.40 -8.68
C GLY A 160 12.90 4.29 -9.56
N THR A 161 13.46 3.06 -9.51
CA THR A 161 12.93 1.91 -10.28
C THR A 161 11.63 1.34 -9.71
N ILE A 162 11.31 1.59 -8.43
CA ILE A 162 10.10 1.08 -7.78
C ILE A 162 8.86 1.65 -8.47
N GLY A 163 8.84 2.95 -8.75
CA GLY A 163 7.69 3.64 -9.36
C GLY A 163 7.24 3.02 -10.70
N PRO A 164 8.12 2.89 -11.70
CA PRO A 164 7.81 2.24 -12.97
C PRO A 164 7.33 0.80 -12.82
N VAL A 165 7.93 0.01 -11.92
CA VAL A 165 7.52 -1.39 -11.69
C VAL A 165 6.13 -1.46 -11.07
N MET A 166 5.82 -0.60 -10.10
CA MET A 166 4.49 -0.49 -9.52
C MET A 166 3.45 -0.03 -10.54
N GLY A 167 3.79 0.95 -11.37
CA GLY A 167 2.93 1.41 -12.47
C GLY A 167 2.64 0.30 -13.47
N LEU A 168 3.67 -0.42 -13.93
CA LEU A 168 3.51 -1.55 -14.84
C LEU A 168 2.68 -2.68 -14.23
N SER A 169 2.91 -3.00 -12.96
CA SER A 169 2.15 -4.01 -12.24
C SER A 169 0.67 -3.62 -12.10
N ALA A 170 0.38 -2.34 -11.85
CA ALA A 170 -1.00 -1.82 -11.79
C ALA A 170 -1.71 -1.87 -13.16
N VAL A 171 -0.98 -1.79 -14.28
CA VAL A 171 -1.52 -1.96 -15.64
C VAL A 171 -1.74 -3.44 -15.96
N LEU A 172 -0.72 -4.26 -15.71
CA LEU A 172 -0.73 -5.69 -16.05
C LEU A 172 -1.70 -6.50 -15.20
N GLY A 173 -1.89 -6.13 -13.93
CA GLY A 173 -2.73 -6.87 -13.00
C GLY A 173 -4.16 -7.13 -13.52
N PRO A 174 -4.95 -6.07 -13.81
CA PRO A 174 -6.30 -6.24 -14.32
C PRO A 174 -6.36 -6.99 -15.67
N VAL A 175 -5.39 -6.78 -16.56
CA VAL A 175 -5.33 -7.47 -17.86
C VAL A 175 -5.02 -8.94 -17.68
N LEU A 176 -3.98 -9.27 -16.92
CA LEU A 176 -3.61 -10.65 -16.64
C LEU A 176 -4.74 -11.35 -15.90
N GLY A 177 -5.38 -10.69 -14.92
CA GLY A 177 -6.55 -11.24 -14.24
C GLY A 177 -7.69 -11.53 -15.20
N GLY A 178 -8.03 -10.58 -16.08
CA GLY A 178 -9.05 -10.76 -17.10
C GLY A 178 -8.71 -11.88 -18.10
N VAL A 179 -7.47 -11.93 -18.60
CA VAL A 179 -7.01 -12.95 -19.57
C VAL A 179 -6.93 -14.33 -18.94
N LEU A 180 -6.32 -14.47 -17.78
CA LEU A 180 -6.16 -15.77 -17.10
C LEU A 180 -7.53 -16.33 -16.68
N THR A 181 -8.43 -15.48 -16.19
CA THR A 181 -9.80 -15.87 -15.83
C THR A 181 -10.67 -16.15 -17.06
N HIS A 182 -10.37 -15.55 -18.22
CA HIS A 182 -11.09 -15.82 -19.46
C HIS A 182 -10.59 -17.07 -20.20
N ALA A 183 -9.28 -17.34 -20.15
CA ALA A 183 -8.65 -18.45 -20.87
C ALA A 183 -9.01 -19.83 -20.32
N ASP A 184 -9.65 -19.90 -19.13
CA ASP A 184 -10.04 -21.13 -18.44
C ASP A 184 -8.98 -22.24 -18.48
N LEU A 185 -7.75 -21.85 -18.19
CA LEU A 185 -6.61 -22.75 -18.23
C LEU A 185 -6.84 -23.86 -17.18
N PHE A 186 -6.85 -25.12 -17.64
CA PHE A 186 -7.01 -26.34 -16.82
C PHE A 186 -8.38 -26.54 -16.15
N GLY A 187 -9.46 -25.92 -16.68
CA GLY A 187 -10.81 -26.08 -16.13
C GLY A 187 -10.99 -25.41 -14.76
N SER A 188 -10.12 -24.46 -14.43
CA SER A 188 -10.28 -23.62 -13.25
C SER A 188 -9.70 -22.23 -13.47
N SER A 189 -10.46 -21.42 -14.20
CA SER A 189 -10.06 -20.13 -14.72
C SER A 189 -9.45 -19.17 -13.68
N TRP A 190 -10.01 -19.08 -12.47
CA TRP A 190 -9.51 -18.20 -11.42
C TRP A 190 -8.35 -18.80 -10.61
N ARG A 191 -8.13 -20.13 -10.66
CA ARG A 191 -7.01 -20.75 -9.94
C ARG A 191 -5.67 -20.40 -10.60
N ALA A 192 -5.64 -20.31 -11.93
CA ALA A 192 -4.47 -19.87 -12.70
C ALA A 192 -3.98 -18.47 -12.28
N CYS A 193 -4.93 -17.58 -11.94
CA CYS A 193 -4.65 -16.24 -11.43
C CYS A 193 -3.83 -16.22 -10.14
N LEU A 194 -3.99 -17.22 -9.28
CA LEU A 194 -3.20 -17.36 -8.05
C LEU A 194 -1.89 -18.13 -8.33
N LEU A 195 -1.95 -19.15 -9.19
CA LEU A 195 -0.79 -19.96 -9.56
C LEU A 195 0.28 -19.19 -10.32
N VAL A 196 -0.06 -18.09 -11.00
CA VAL A 196 0.92 -17.24 -11.70
C VAL A 196 2.03 -16.73 -10.77
N ASN A 197 1.76 -16.59 -9.48
CA ASN A 197 2.75 -16.13 -8.50
C ASN A 197 3.83 -17.17 -8.21
N LEU A 198 3.56 -18.47 -8.40
CA LEU A 198 4.53 -19.54 -8.11
C LEU A 198 5.82 -19.43 -8.93
N PRO A 199 5.79 -19.34 -10.28
CA PRO A 199 7.01 -19.19 -11.06
C PRO A 199 7.77 -17.91 -10.70
N LEU A 200 7.07 -16.80 -10.45
CA LEU A 200 7.69 -15.55 -10.00
C LEU A 200 8.39 -15.75 -8.65
N ALA A 201 7.72 -16.37 -7.67
CA ALA A 201 8.28 -16.63 -6.36
C ALA A 201 9.51 -17.56 -6.42
N VAL A 202 9.50 -18.57 -7.29
CA VAL A 202 10.67 -19.45 -7.51
C VAL A 202 11.86 -18.65 -8.03
N VAL A 203 11.65 -17.80 -9.05
CA VAL A 203 12.70 -16.92 -9.58
C VAL A 203 13.24 -16.00 -8.48
N VAL A 204 12.35 -15.36 -7.71
CA VAL A 204 12.73 -14.49 -6.59
C VAL A 204 13.54 -15.27 -5.55
N LEU A 205 13.12 -16.47 -5.15
CA LEU A 205 13.83 -17.28 -4.15
C LEU A 205 15.21 -17.73 -4.61
N VAL A 206 15.37 -18.05 -5.90
CA VAL A 206 16.67 -18.40 -6.50
C VAL A 206 17.59 -17.19 -6.49
N VAL A 207 17.12 -16.03 -6.96
CA VAL A 207 17.94 -14.81 -7.04
C VAL A 207 18.19 -14.20 -5.65
N ALA A 208 17.26 -14.34 -4.70
CA ALA A 208 17.40 -13.91 -3.31
C ALA A 208 18.55 -14.61 -2.56
N ARG A 209 19.09 -15.71 -3.10
CA ARG A 209 20.36 -16.30 -2.62
C ARG A 209 21.56 -15.36 -2.79
N ARG A 210 21.43 -14.35 -3.65
CA ARG A 210 22.44 -13.32 -3.93
C ARG A 210 22.23 -12.03 -3.12
N LEU A 211 21.19 -11.93 -2.28
CA LEU A 211 21.04 -10.77 -1.39
C LEU A 211 22.14 -10.76 -0.32
N ARG A 212 22.62 -9.58 0.09
CA ARG A 212 23.44 -9.48 1.31
C ARG A 212 22.54 -9.61 2.53
N GLU A 213 23.02 -10.27 3.57
CA GLU A 213 22.33 -10.23 4.86
C GLU A 213 22.55 -8.84 5.46
N ASP A 214 21.46 -8.23 5.91
CA ASP A 214 21.45 -6.93 6.57
C ASP A 214 20.62 -7.02 7.85
N ARG A 215 21.10 -6.39 8.91
CA ARG A 215 20.48 -6.37 10.23
C ARG A 215 20.54 -4.96 10.79
N ALA A 216 19.54 -4.60 11.59
CA ALA A 216 19.58 -3.32 12.28
C ALA A 216 20.79 -3.26 13.24
N PRO A 217 21.55 -2.15 13.28
CA PRO A 217 22.68 -1.98 14.19
C PRO A 217 22.29 -2.15 15.66
N VAL A 218 21.05 -1.77 16.00
CA VAL A 218 20.42 -1.98 17.30
C VAL A 218 19.17 -2.82 17.10
N ARG A 219 19.08 -3.97 17.78
CA ARG A 219 17.93 -4.86 17.67
C ARG A 219 16.70 -4.23 18.34
N PRO A 220 15.64 -3.88 17.59
CA PRO A 220 14.41 -3.39 18.20
C PRO A 220 13.73 -4.51 19.01
N ARG A 221 13.01 -4.15 20.07
CA ARG A 221 12.15 -5.09 20.79
C ARG A 221 10.80 -5.17 20.11
N LEU A 222 10.20 -6.37 20.07
CA LEU A 222 8.84 -6.54 19.61
C LEU A 222 7.86 -5.96 20.64
N ASP A 223 6.82 -5.28 20.15
CA ASP A 223 5.67 -4.84 20.95
C ASP A 223 4.46 -5.71 20.58
N PRO A 224 4.34 -6.94 21.13
CA PRO A 224 3.26 -7.85 20.79
C PRO A 224 1.90 -7.32 21.25
N VAL A 225 1.87 -6.58 22.36
CA VAL A 225 0.65 -5.96 22.89
C VAL A 225 0.17 -4.84 21.97
N GLY A 226 1.08 -3.93 21.56
CA GLY A 226 0.73 -2.89 20.60
C GLY A 226 0.32 -3.46 19.25
N THR A 227 0.99 -4.52 18.80
CA THR A 227 0.60 -5.24 17.57
C THR A 227 -0.82 -5.79 17.71
N ALA A 228 -1.13 -6.52 18.79
CA ALA A 228 -2.45 -7.09 19.02
C ALA A 228 -3.55 -6.03 19.12
N LEU A 229 -3.29 -4.89 19.78
CA LEU A 229 -4.23 -3.78 19.86
C LEU A 229 -4.48 -3.14 18.48
N ALA A 230 -3.44 -2.91 17.68
CA ALA A 230 -3.59 -2.41 16.32
C ALA A 230 -4.41 -3.39 15.46
N MET A 231 -4.08 -4.69 15.54
CA MET A 231 -4.81 -5.76 14.84
C MET A 231 -6.29 -5.80 15.21
N ALA A 232 -6.59 -5.88 16.50
CA ALA A 232 -7.96 -5.97 16.99
C ALA A 232 -8.76 -4.69 16.69
N GLY A 233 -8.17 -3.51 16.91
CA GLY A 233 -8.85 -2.24 16.70
C GLY A 233 -9.20 -2.02 15.23
N THR A 234 -8.27 -2.29 14.32
CA THR A 234 -8.52 -2.15 12.89
C THR A 234 -9.47 -3.22 12.37
N ALA A 235 -9.35 -4.48 12.79
CA ALA A 235 -10.30 -5.53 12.42
C ALA A 235 -11.73 -5.18 12.86
N LEU A 236 -11.92 -4.68 14.08
CA LEU A 236 -13.22 -4.25 14.59
C LEU A 236 -13.83 -3.07 13.82
N VAL A 237 -13.01 -2.21 13.20
CA VAL A 237 -13.49 -1.12 12.33
C VAL A 237 -13.81 -1.63 10.92
N VAL A 238 -12.95 -2.50 10.37
CA VAL A 238 -13.03 -2.93 8.97
C VAL A 238 -14.08 -4.03 8.77
N CYS A 239 -14.14 -5.04 9.65
CA CYS A 239 -15.03 -6.18 9.48
C CYS A 239 -16.52 -5.79 9.34
N PRO A 240 -17.07 -4.88 10.18
CA PRO A 240 -18.46 -4.47 10.04
C PRO A 240 -18.76 -3.72 8.74
N MET A 241 -17.80 -2.95 8.24
CA MET A 241 -17.92 -2.19 7.00
C MET A 241 -17.84 -3.10 5.77
N ALA A 242 -17.11 -4.21 5.88
CA ALA A 242 -16.95 -5.18 4.81
C ALA A 242 -18.15 -6.14 4.66
N THR A 243 -19.03 -6.21 5.65
CA THR A 243 -20.29 -6.98 5.56
C THR A 243 -21.45 -6.22 4.91
N GLY A 244 -21.21 -5.02 4.37
CA GLY A 244 -22.25 -4.15 3.79
C GLY A 244 -22.65 -3.01 4.72
N THR A 245 -23.91 -2.57 4.66
CA THR A 245 -24.42 -1.50 5.54
C THR A 245 -24.38 -1.96 7.00
N PRO A 246 -23.57 -1.33 7.87
CA PRO A 246 -23.46 -1.78 9.25
C PRO A 246 -24.81 -1.58 9.96
N GLY A 247 -25.38 -2.65 10.50
CA GLY A 247 -26.48 -2.54 11.45
C GLY A 247 -26.00 -1.94 12.79
N PRO A 248 -26.90 -1.78 13.78
CA PRO A 248 -26.54 -1.25 15.10
C PRO A 248 -25.35 -1.98 15.75
N ALA A 249 -25.29 -3.30 15.61
CA ALA A 249 -24.18 -4.12 16.09
C ALA A 249 -22.87 -3.85 15.33
N GLY A 250 -22.93 -3.56 14.03
CA GLY A 250 -21.76 -3.22 13.23
C GLY A 250 -21.19 -1.85 13.60
N TRP A 251 -22.05 -0.86 13.86
CA TRP A 251 -21.63 0.43 14.38
C TRP A 251 -21.06 0.34 15.79
N ALA A 252 -21.64 -0.50 16.65
CA ALA A 252 -21.11 -0.77 17.98
C ALA A 252 -19.71 -1.42 17.90
N ALA A 253 -19.52 -2.38 17.00
CA ALA A 253 -18.21 -3.00 16.75
C ALA A 253 -17.18 -1.99 16.22
N ALA A 254 -17.57 -1.11 15.29
CA ALA A 254 -16.70 -0.04 14.80
C ALA A 254 -16.34 0.97 15.92
N GLY A 255 -17.30 1.32 16.78
CA GLY A 255 -17.07 2.15 17.97
C GLY A 255 -16.11 1.49 18.97
N ALA A 256 -16.26 0.19 19.21
CA ALA A 256 -15.33 -0.59 20.03
C ALA A 256 -13.93 -0.65 19.39
N GLY A 257 -13.85 -0.81 18.06
CA GLY A 257 -12.60 -0.76 17.32
C GLY A 257 -11.89 0.58 17.44
N ALA A 258 -12.63 1.69 17.33
CA ALA A 258 -12.10 3.03 17.58
C ALA A 258 -11.57 3.18 19.01
N ALA A 259 -12.28 2.65 20.01
CA ALA A 259 -11.81 2.64 21.40
C ALA A 259 -10.51 1.82 21.56
N VAL A 260 -10.41 0.66 20.92
CA VAL A 260 -9.19 -0.17 20.92
C VAL A 260 -8.02 0.55 20.25
N LEU A 261 -8.25 1.28 19.15
CA LEU A 261 -7.22 2.12 18.51
C LEU A 261 -6.77 3.28 19.42
N VAL A 262 -7.68 3.88 20.20
CA VAL A 262 -7.32 4.86 21.22
C VAL A 262 -6.46 4.23 22.32
N LEU A 263 -6.79 3.01 22.75
CA LEU A 263 -5.97 2.24 23.69
C LEU A 263 -4.59 1.92 23.12
N PHE A 264 -4.50 1.57 21.83
CA PHE A 264 -3.24 1.39 21.13
C PHE A 264 -2.38 2.67 21.18
N VAL A 265 -2.96 3.84 20.87
CA VAL A 265 -2.24 5.12 20.95
C VAL A 265 -1.76 5.41 22.38
N ALA A 266 -2.60 5.13 23.39
CA ALA A 266 -2.22 5.27 24.79
C ALA A 266 -1.08 4.32 25.19
N HIS A 267 -1.11 3.06 24.71
CA HIS A 267 -0.06 2.07 24.89
C HIS A 267 1.26 2.49 24.24
N GLN A 268 1.24 2.99 23.01
CA GLN A 268 2.43 3.52 22.33
C GLN A 268 3.04 4.70 23.08
N ARG A 269 2.20 5.64 23.55
CA ARG A 269 2.65 6.79 24.37
C ARG A 269 3.29 6.34 25.69
N ARG A 270 2.72 5.34 26.36
CA ARG A 270 3.28 4.77 27.60
C ARG A 270 4.60 4.03 27.34
N THR A 271 4.69 3.29 26.25
CA THR A 271 5.90 2.53 25.86
C THR A 271 7.07 3.47 25.58
N ALA A 272 6.82 4.55 24.82
CA ALA A 272 7.81 5.59 24.56
C ALA A 272 8.28 6.29 25.84
N ARG A 273 7.35 6.64 26.76
CA ARG A 273 7.69 7.23 28.07
C ARG A 273 8.55 6.32 28.95
N ARG A 274 8.47 4.99 28.76
CA ARG A 274 9.27 4.00 29.49
C ARG A 274 10.63 3.72 28.85
N GLY A 275 11.04 4.50 27.84
CA GLY A 275 12.32 4.32 27.14
C GLY A 275 12.39 3.04 26.30
N ARG A 276 11.25 2.41 25.98
CA ARG A 276 11.17 1.22 25.13
C ARG A 276 10.87 1.66 23.70
N ALA A 277 11.39 0.92 22.71
CA ALA A 277 11.12 1.18 21.31
C ALA A 277 9.63 0.98 20.99
N PRO A 278 8.85 2.05 20.74
CA PRO A 278 7.45 1.93 20.38
C PRO A 278 7.33 1.41 18.93
N LEU A 279 6.17 0.82 18.64
CA LEU A 279 5.81 0.37 17.31
C LEU A 279 5.65 1.56 16.36
N ILE A 280 5.00 2.62 16.83
CA ILE A 280 4.89 3.93 16.16
C ILE A 280 5.45 4.98 17.10
N GLU A 281 6.44 5.75 16.63
CA GLU A 281 7.02 6.82 17.43
C GLU A 281 5.96 7.91 17.69
N PRO A 282 5.53 8.13 18.95
CA PRO A 282 4.44 9.07 19.24
C PRO A 282 4.78 10.51 18.87
N ALA A 283 6.07 10.83 18.70
CA ALA A 283 6.54 12.12 18.20
C ALA A 283 5.98 12.43 16.80
N LEU A 284 5.85 11.43 15.93
CA LEU A 284 5.26 11.58 14.60
C LEU A 284 3.81 12.09 14.66
N LEU A 285 3.07 11.76 15.73
CA LEU A 285 1.67 12.12 15.90
C LEU A 285 1.45 13.41 16.71
N ARG A 286 2.51 14.09 17.16
CA ARG A 286 2.39 15.35 17.93
C ARG A 286 2.01 16.54 17.07
N GLY A 287 2.40 16.55 15.79
CA GLY A 287 2.06 17.59 14.82
C GLY A 287 0.73 17.34 14.13
N ARG A 288 0.17 18.36 13.45
CA ARG A 288 -1.05 18.21 12.64
C ARG A 288 -0.79 17.65 11.24
N ALA A 289 0.40 17.89 10.68
CA ALA A 289 0.74 17.55 9.31
C ALA A 289 0.76 16.03 9.05
N PHE A 290 1.45 15.25 9.88
CA PHE A 290 1.59 13.82 9.66
C PHE A 290 0.30 13.02 9.91
N PRO A 291 -0.50 13.27 10.97
CA PRO A 291 -1.84 12.70 11.08
C PRO A 291 -2.76 13.07 9.91
N ALA A 292 -2.69 14.32 9.42
CA ALA A 292 -3.42 14.72 8.23
C ALA A 292 -2.93 13.98 6.97
N ALA A 293 -1.63 13.69 6.88
CA ALA A 293 -1.06 12.85 5.83
C ALA A 293 -1.60 11.41 5.89
N LEU A 294 -1.65 10.80 7.08
CA LEU A 294 -2.22 9.46 7.28
C LEU A 294 -3.71 9.42 6.88
N ALA A 295 -4.48 10.43 7.30
CA ALA A 295 -5.90 10.55 6.93
C ALA A 295 -6.07 10.72 5.41
N THR A 296 -5.29 11.62 4.81
CA THR A 296 -5.30 11.84 3.35
C THR A 296 -4.97 10.55 2.60
N SER A 297 -3.94 9.81 3.03
CA SER A 297 -3.56 8.52 2.46
C SER A 297 -4.70 7.51 2.55
N THR A 298 -5.28 7.35 3.73
CA THR A 298 -6.35 6.38 3.99
C THR A 298 -7.55 6.64 3.10
N LEU A 299 -8.02 7.89 3.07
CA LEU A 299 -9.21 8.27 2.30
C LEU A 299 -8.95 8.20 0.78
N PHE A 300 -7.77 8.63 0.34
CA PHE A 300 -7.40 8.60 -1.08
C PHE A 300 -7.35 7.17 -1.63
N PHE A 301 -6.66 6.26 -0.92
CA PHE A 301 -6.58 4.87 -1.35
C PHE A 301 -7.90 4.12 -1.18
N ALA A 302 -8.78 4.56 -0.27
CA ALA A 302 -10.15 4.08 -0.19
C ALA A 302 -10.94 4.43 -1.46
N VAL A 303 -10.89 5.68 -1.91
CA VAL A 303 -11.52 6.10 -3.18
C VAL A 303 -10.94 5.30 -4.34
N MET A 304 -9.62 5.19 -4.45
CA MET A 304 -8.94 4.50 -5.54
C MET A 304 -9.40 3.04 -5.68
N ASN A 305 -9.27 2.25 -4.62
CA ASN A 305 -9.60 0.82 -4.67
C ASN A 305 -11.12 0.58 -4.73
N GLY A 306 -11.91 1.41 -4.04
CA GLY A 306 -13.36 1.35 -4.05
C GLY A 306 -13.96 1.60 -5.43
N VAL A 307 -13.46 2.60 -6.15
CA VAL A 307 -13.90 2.90 -7.52
C VAL A 307 -13.53 1.77 -8.48
N MET A 308 -12.30 1.23 -8.37
CA MET A 308 -11.87 0.11 -9.19
C MET A 308 -12.77 -1.12 -9.00
N ILE A 309 -13.11 -1.50 -7.76
CA ILE A 309 -14.00 -2.65 -7.53
C ILE A 309 -15.42 -2.34 -8.04
N THR A 310 -15.94 -1.12 -7.90
CA THR A 310 -17.26 -0.76 -8.45
C THR A 310 -17.32 -0.92 -9.96
N VAL A 311 -16.27 -0.52 -10.69
CA VAL A 311 -16.20 -0.72 -12.14
C VAL A 311 -16.25 -2.21 -12.49
N VAL A 312 -15.47 -3.04 -11.79
CA VAL A 312 -15.48 -4.51 -11.99
C VAL A 312 -16.87 -5.09 -11.72
N LEU A 313 -17.45 -4.80 -10.55
CA LEU A 313 -18.77 -5.31 -10.16
C LEU A 313 -19.86 -4.85 -11.14
N HIS A 314 -19.79 -3.61 -11.63
CA HIS A 314 -20.76 -3.10 -12.59
C HIS A 314 -20.64 -3.79 -13.95
N LEU A 315 -19.43 -4.03 -14.45
CA LEU A 315 -19.24 -4.71 -15.72
C LEU A 315 -19.64 -6.19 -15.63
N GLU A 316 -19.22 -6.89 -14.58
CA GLU A 316 -19.41 -8.35 -14.46
C GLU A 316 -20.79 -8.73 -13.92
N LEU A 317 -21.23 -8.13 -12.81
CA LEU A 317 -22.54 -8.46 -12.22
C LEU A 317 -23.68 -7.64 -12.83
N GLY A 318 -23.39 -6.40 -13.23
CA GLY A 318 -24.40 -5.48 -13.74
C GLY A 318 -24.68 -5.61 -15.24
N LEU A 319 -23.62 -5.62 -16.05
CA LEU A 319 -23.71 -5.67 -17.52
C LEU A 319 -23.41 -7.07 -18.09
N HIS A 320 -23.13 -8.05 -17.22
CA HIS A 320 -22.78 -9.42 -17.59
C HIS A 320 -21.64 -9.49 -18.63
N ARG A 321 -20.72 -8.53 -18.56
CA ARG A 321 -19.50 -8.49 -19.37
C ARG A 321 -18.41 -9.25 -18.62
N GLY A 322 -17.84 -10.28 -19.24
CA GLY A 322 -16.85 -11.12 -18.58
C GLY A 322 -15.58 -10.39 -18.10
N PRO A 323 -14.73 -11.07 -17.30
CA PRO A 323 -13.58 -10.47 -16.62
C PRO A 323 -12.55 -9.81 -17.55
N LEU A 324 -12.41 -10.32 -18.77
CA LEU A 324 -11.54 -9.73 -19.77
C LEU A 324 -11.97 -8.29 -20.10
N THR A 325 -13.27 -8.05 -20.26
CA THR A 325 -13.81 -6.71 -20.52
C THR A 325 -13.59 -5.79 -19.32
N ALA A 326 -13.74 -6.30 -18.09
CA ALA A 326 -13.46 -5.55 -16.87
C ALA A 326 -11.98 -5.15 -16.77
N GLY A 327 -11.07 -6.10 -16.98
CA GLY A 327 -9.63 -5.87 -17.00
C GLY A 327 -9.20 -4.85 -18.07
N LEU A 328 -9.72 -4.99 -19.30
CA LEU A 328 -9.44 -4.05 -20.40
C LEU A 328 -10.06 -2.66 -20.16
N THR A 329 -11.19 -2.57 -19.45
CA THR A 329 -11.80 -1.28 -19.10
C THR A 329 -11.00 -0.54 -18.03
N LEU A 330 -10.23 -1.25 -17.19
CA LEU A 330 -9.34 -0.65 -16.19
C LEU A 330 -7.97 -0.25 -16.77
N LEU A 331 -7.57 -0.75 -17.94
CA LEU A 331 -6.30 -0.35 -18.59
C LEU A 331 -6.12 1.18 -18.73
N PRO A 332 -7.12 1.95 -19.20
CA PRO A 332 -7.04 3.41 -19.27
C PRO A 332 -6.75 4.08 -17.92
N TRP A 333 -7.29 3.54 -16.82
CA TRP A 333 -6.97 4.04 -15.47
C TRP A 333 -5.49 3.90 -15.18
N SER A 334 -4.93 2.71 -15.38
CA SER A 334 -3.53 2.43 -15.07
C SER A 334 -2.57 3.18 -16.01
N ALA A 335 -2.95 3.36 -17.28
CA ALA A 335 -2.21 4.21 -18.22
C ALA A 335 -2.22 5.68 -17.80
N GLY A 336 -3.37 6.21 -17.38
CA GLY A 336 -3.49 7.55 -16.81
C GLY A 336 -2.64 7.71 -15.55
N LEU A 337 -2.65 6.73 -14.64
CA LEU A 337 -1.82 6.71 -13.43
C LEU A 337 -0.33 6.83 -13.78
N ALA A 338 0.15 5.98 -14.69
CA ALA A 338 1.55 5.97 -15.11
C ALA A 338 1.95 7.32 -15.75
N ALA A 339 1.14 7.82 -16.70
CA ALA A 339 1.38 9.10 -17.36
C ALA A 339 1.37 10.28 -16.37
N GLY A 340 0.39 10.31 -15.46
CA GLY A 340 0.25 11.34 -14.44
C GLY A 340 1.40 11.34 -13.44
N SER A 341 1.84 10.17 -12.98
CA SER A 341 2.99 10.04 -12.08
C SER A 341 4.30 10.44 -12.75
N TRP A 342 4.50 10.07 -14.01
CA TRP A 342 5.66 10.51 -14.78
C TRP A 342 5.66 12.03 -14.98
N ALA A 343 4.54 12.62 -15.43
CA ALA A 343 4.41 14.05 -15.62
C ALA A 343 4.59 14.83 -14.30
N ALA A 344 4.06 14.30 -13.19
CA ALA A 344 4.23 14.86 -11.85
C ALA A 344 5.71 14.90 -11.47
N GLY A 345 6.39 13.75 -11.52
CA GLY A 345 7.79 13.63 -11.11
C GLY A 345 8.76 14.41 -12.00
N ALA A 346 8.59 14.33 -13.32
CA ALA A 346 9.54 14.90 -14.27
C ALA A 346 9.39 16.42 -14.46
N TYR A 347 8.16 16.96 -14.43
CA TYR A 347 7.93 18.35 -14.85
C TYR A 347 7.14 19.19 -13.85
N LEU A 348 6.09 18.64 -13.22
CA LEU A 348 5.14 19.45 -12.47
C LEU A 348 5.57 19.69 -11.02
N VAL A 349 6.07 18.68 -10.32
CA VAL A 349 6.50 18.80 -8.90
C VAL A 349 7.63 19.81 -8.74
N PRO A 350 8.68 19.85 -9.60
CA PRO A 350 9.72 20.86 -9.52
C PRO A 350 9.20 22.30 -9.69
N ARG A 351 8.14 22.50 -10.47
CA ARG A 351 7.60 23.83 -10.80
C ARG A 351 6.47 24.30 -9.88
N LEU A 352 5.59 23.39 -9.45
CA LEU A 352 4.33 23.69 -8.78
C LEU A 352 4.26 23.14 -7.34
N GLY A 353 5.23 22.31 -6.94
CA GLY A 353 5.33 21.76 -5.59
C GLY A 353 4.06 21.02 -5.13
N THR A 354 3.55 21.37 -3.95
CA THR A 354 2.38 20.72 -3.33
C THR A 354 1.06 21.03 -4.03
N ARG A 355 1.01 21.99 -4.97
CA ARG A 355 -0.20 22.29 -5.76
C ARG A 355 -0.55 21.14 -6.71
N VAL A 356 0.44 20.38 -7.18
CA VAL A 356 0.25 19.21 -8.06
C VAL A 356 -0.61 18.16 -7.38
N MET A 357 -0.40 17.94 -6.08
CA MET A 357 -1.20 16.99 -5.30
C MET A 357 -2.69 17.36 -5.27
N HIS A 358 -3.01 18.64 -5.05
CA HIS A 358 -4.39 19.14 -5.04
C HIS A 358 -5.02 19.10 -6.45
N ALA A 359 -4.23 19.41 -7.48
CA ALA A 359 -4.65 19.24 -8.86
C ALA A 359 -4.97 17.77 -9.19
N GLY A 360 -4.20 16.82 -8.63
CA GLY A 360 -4.48 15.39 -8.74
C GLY A 360 -5.81 14.98 -8.11
N ILE A 361 -6.11 15.47 -6.90
CA ILE A 361 -7.41 15.25 -6.23
C ILE A 361 -8.56 15.83 -7.08
N ALA A 362 -8.39 17.04 -7.62
CA ALA A 362 -9.39 17.67 -8.47
C ALA A 362 -9.60 16.90 -9.79
N ALA A 363 -8.52 16.47 -10.44
CA ALA A 363 -8.59 15.66 -11.66
C ALA A 363 -9.26 14.31 -11.41
N LEU A 364 -8.99 13.67 -10.27
CA LEU A 364 -9.69 12.45 -9.85
C LEU A 364 -11.20 12.74 -9.67
N ALA A 365 -11.58 13.84 -9.03
CA ALA A 365 -12.99 14.22 -8.87
C ALA A 365 -13.69 14.43 -10.22
N VAL A 366 -13.03 15.08 -11.17
CA VAL A 366 -13.53 15.25 -12.55
C VAL A 366 -13.69 13.90 -13.24
N GLY A 367 -12.71 12.99 -13.09
CA GLY A 367 -12.80 11.63 -13.61
C GLY A 367 -13.98 10.84 -13.04
N LEU A 368 -14.24 10.95 -11.74
CA LEU A 368 -15.40 10.33 -11.10
C LEU A 368 -16.72 10.93 -11.60
N ALA A 369 -16.81 12.25 -11.72
CA ALA A 369 -17.99 12.91 -12.27
C ALA A 369 -18.24 12.51 -13.73
N ALA A 370 -17.18 12.41 -14.53
CA ALA A 370 -17.24 11.91 -15.91
C ALA A 370 -17.68 10.44 -15.97
N ALA A 371 -17.24 9.60 -15.03
CA ALA A 371 -17.67 8.19 -14.95
C ALA A 371 -19.16 8.09 -14.58
N VAL A 372 -19.65 8.90 -13.65
CA VAL A 372 -21.08 9.00 -13.34
C VAL A 372 -21.86 9.44 -14.58
N LEU A 373 -21.36 10.42 -15.35
CA LEU A 373 -22.00 10.86 -16.59
C LEU A 373 -21.92 9.82 -17.72
N ALA A 374 -20.89 8.99 -17.76
CA ALA A 374 -20.79 7.86 -18.69
C ALA A 374 -21.86 6.80 -18.37
N TYR A 375 -22.05 6.45 -17.10
CA TYR A 375 -23.14 5.57 -16.68
C TYR A 375 -24.52 6.21 -16.90
N ARG A 376 -24.65 7.52 -16.60
CA ARG A 376 -25.52 8.54 -17.24
C ARG A 376 -26.10 8.26 -18.62
N SER A 377 -25.20 8.27 -19.59
CA SER A 377 -25.54 8.40 -21.00
C SER A 377 -25.74 7.05 -21.68
N ALA A 378 -25.16 5.98 -21.14
CA ALA A 378 -25.32 4.63 -21.66
C ALA A 378 -26.73 4.06 -21.40
N ALA A 379 -27.29 3.32 -22.36
CA ALA A 379 -28.49 2.54 -22.11
C ALA A 379 -28.23 1.45 -21.05
N PRO A 380 -29.27 0.97 -20.32
CA PRO A 380 -29.11 0.13 -19.12
C PRO A 380 -28.19 -1.10 -19.29
N ASP A 381 -28.23 -1.76 -20.45
CA ASP A 381 -27.46 -2.99 -20.73
C ASP A 381 -26.29 -2.78 -21.72
N VAL A 382 -25.99 -1.52 -22.03
CA VAL A 382 -25.00 -1.15 -23.03
C VAL A 382 -23.70 -0.74 -22.35
N TYR A 383 -22.59 -1.23 -22.91
CA TYR A 383 -21.27 -0.82 -22.45
C TYR A 383 -21.10 0.70 -22.54
N PRO A 384 -20.74 1.39 -21.44
CA PRO A 384 -20.56 2.83 -21.45
C PRO A 384 -19.26 3.20 -22.16
N THR A 385 -19.32 3.50 -23.45
CA THR A 385 -18.15 3.83 -24.29
C THR A 385 -17.38 5.07 -23.83
N ALA A 386 -18.04 5.96 -23.08
CA ALA A 386 -17.40 7.12 -22.45
C ALA A 386 -16.61 6.78 -21.17
N LEU A 387 -16.83 5.61 -20.56
CA LEU A 387 -16.22 5.21 -19.28
C LEU A 387 -14.68 5.10 -19.37
N PRO A 388 -14.07 4.46 -20.40
CA PRO A 388 -12.62 4.45 -20.57
C PRO A 388 -11.98 5.84 -20.49
N PHE A 389 -12.58 6.86 -21.12
CA PHE A 389 -12.06 8.23 -21.10
C PHE A 389 -12.14 8.85 -19.69
N ALA A 390 -13.24 8.61 -18.97
CA ALA A 390 -13.36 9.03 -17.58
C ALA A 390 -12.30 8.37 -16.69
N LEU A 391 -12.00 7.08 -16.93
CA LEU A 391 -10.98 6.33 -16.21
C LEU A 391 -9.56 6.84 -16.52
N VAL A 392 -9.26 7.30 -17.74
CA VAL A 392 -7.98 7.99 -18.03
C VAL A 392 -7.83 9.21 -17.14
N VAL A 393 -8.85 10.05 -17.06
CA VAL A 393 -8.81 11.29 -16.26
C VAL A 393 -8.65 10.98 -14.77
N ALA A 394 -9.37 9.98 -14.27
CA ALA A 394 -9.27 9.53 -12.90
C ALA A 394 -7.89 8.92 -12.58
N GLY A 395 -7.35 8.12 -13.50
CA GLY A 395 -5.99 7.59 -13.46
C GLY A 395 -4.95 8.72 -13.42
N LEU A 396 -5.04 9.71 -14.32
CA LEU A 396 -4.17 10.88 -14.34
C LEU A 396 -4.19 11.63 -13.01
N GLY A 397 -5.38 11.85 -12.43
CA GLY A 397 -5.51 12.46 -11.11
C GLY A 397 -4.78 11.67 -10.01
N THR A 398 -4.90 10.34 -10.07
CA THR A 398 -4.18 9.43 -9.17
C THR A 398 -2.66 9.49 -9.35
N GLY A 399 -2.22 9.59 -10.59
CA GLY A 399 -0.81 9.75 -10.94
C GLY A 399 -0.22 11.07 -10.47
N LEU A 400 -0.98 12.16 -10.59
CA LEU A 400 -0.58 13.49 -10.15
C LEU A 400 -0.53 13.62 -8.61
N PHE A 401 -1.37 12.88 -7.90
CA PHE A 401 -1.39 12.88 -6.44
C PHE A 401 -0.19 12.15 -5.83
N THR A 402 0.14 10.96 -6.34
CA THR A 402 0.96 9.97 -5.62
C THR A 402 2.39 10.45 -5.34
N PRO A 403 3.20 10.91 -6.33
CA PRO A 403 4.57 11.36 -6.06
C PRO A 403 4.69 12.56 -5.11
N PRO A 404 3.96 13.69 -5.31
CA PRO A 404 4.05 14.83 -4.39
C PRO A 404 3.46 14.52 -3.01
N PHE A 405 2.50 13.59 -2.90
CA PHE A 405 1.96 13.17 -1.62
C PHE A 405 3.05 12.60 -0.71
N PHE A 406 3.83 11.61 -1.17
CA PHE A 406 4.86 10.98 -0.36
C PHE A 406 5.96 11.96 0.07
N THR A 407 6.39 12.83 -0.84
CA THR A 407 7.39 13.87 -0.52
C THR A 407 6.88 14.90 0.49
N THR A 408 5.57 15.18 0.48
CA THR A 408 4.94 16.13 1.41
C THR A 408 4.67 15.48 2.77
N ALA A 409 4.15 14.25 2.77
CA ALA A 409 3.83 13.48 3.96
C ALA A 409 5.08 13.20 4.82
N LEU A 410 6.23 12.99 4.18
CA LEU A 410 7.50 12.75 4.85
C LEU A 410 8.33 14.02 5.10
N ARG A 411 7.80 15.20 4.75
CA ARG A 411 8.51 16.47 4.91
C ARG A 411 8.66 16.80 6.41
N GLY A 412 9.89 17.10 6.83
CA GLY A 412 10.19 17.45 8.22
C GLY A 412 10.31 16.26 9.17
N ILE A 413 10.23 15.03 8.67
CA ILE A 413 10.49 13.82 9.45
C ILE A 413 11.99 13.56 9.47
N GLY A 414 12.57 13.42 10.67
CA GLY A 414 14.00 13.17 10.82
C GLY A 414 14.46 11.86 10.15
N PRO A 415 15.72 11.75 9.68
CA PRO A 415 16.23 10.56 8.99
C PRO A 415 16.03 9.24 9.78
N GLN A 416 16.09 9.31 11.11
CA GLN A 416 15.90 8.19 12.02
C GLN A 416 14.43 7.73 12.10
N GLU A 417 13.48 8.63 11.85
CA GLU A 417 12.04 8.36 11.93
C GLU A 417 11.41 8.06 10.56
N THR A 418 12.08 8.43 9.46
CA THR A 418 11.55 8.29 8.09
C THR A 418 11.13 6.85 7.75
N GLY A 419 11.87 5.85 8.24
CA GLY A 419 11.53 4.44 8.02
C GLY A 419 10.21 4.03 8.69
N SER A 420 10.04 4.41 9.96
CA SER A 420 8.80 4.18 10.71
C SER A 420 7.62 4.93 10.10
N ALA A 421 7.84 6.17 9.67
CA ALA A 421 6.82 6.99 9.03
C ALA A 421 6.37 6.41 7.67
N ALA A 422 7.31 6.00 6.82
CA ALA A 422 6.99 5.37 5.53
C ALA A 422 6.27 4.01 5.71
N GLY A 423 6.70 3.21 6.70
CA GLY A 423 6.04 1.97 7.06
C GLY A 423 4.60 2.19 7.53
N LEU A 424 4.37 3.17 8.41
CA LEU A 424 3.03 3.53 8.84
C LEU A 424 2.16 4.04 7.69
N LEU A 425 2.74 4.88 6.82
CA LEU A 425 2.05 5.40 5.64
C LEU A 425 1.62 4.28 4.70
N ASN A 426 2.45 3.26 4.50
CA ASN A 426 2.10 2.09 3.71
C ASN A 426 1.00 1.25 4.38
N ALA A 427 1.09 1.02 5.70
CA ALA A 427 0.05 0.33 6.44
C ALA A 427 -1.32 1.01 6.28
N VAL A 428 -1.40 2.34 6.46
CA VAL A 428 -2.67 3.05 6.33
C VAL A 428 -3.18 3.12 4.89
N GLN A 429 -2.31 3.05 3.87
CA GLN A 429 -2.74 2.91 2.47
C GLN A 429 -3.47 1.59 2.25
N GLN A 430 -2.92 0.49 2.77
CA GLN A 430 -3.55 -0.83 2.66
C GLN A 430 -4.88 -0.87 3.42
N LEU A 431 -4.93 -0.27 4.61
CA LEU A 431 -6.19 -0.12 5.35
C LEU A 431 -7.22 0.72 4.59
N GLY A 432 -6.78 1.85 4.03
CA GLY A 432 -7.61 2.71 3.20
C GLY A 432 -8.20 1.96 2.02
N GLY A 433 -7.36 1.26 1.25
CA GLY A 433 -7.81 0.43 0.13
C GLY A 433 -8.83 -0.63 0.56
N THR A 434 -8.59 -1.30 1.69
CA THR A 434 -9.52 -2.28 2.27
C THR A 434 -10.87 -1.66 2.61
N LEU A 435 -10.88 -0.53 3.33
CA LEU A 435 -12.08 0.21 3.70
C LEU A 435 -12.83 0.71 2.46
N GLY A 436 -12.11 1.15 1.44
CA GLY A 436 -12.68 1.56 0.16
C GLY A 436 -13.44 0.45 -0.53
N VAL A 437 -12.81 -0.71 -0.69
CA VAL A 437 -13.44 -1.90 -1.31
C VAL A 437 -14.68 -2.33 -0.52
N ALA A 438 -14.58 -2.35 0.81
CA ALA A 438 -15.67 -2.69 1.71
C ALA A 438 -16.85 -1.71 1.61
N VAL A 439 -16.60 -0.41 1.80
CA VAL A 439 -17.66 0.61 1.88
C VAL A 439 -18.23 0.91 0.50
N ILE A 440 -17.40 1.23 -0.49
CA ILE A 440 -17.87 1.64 -1.82
C ILE A 440 -18.39 0.43 -2.60
N GLY A 441 -17.72 -0.72 -2.50
CA GLY A 441 -18.22 -1.98 -3.07
C GLY A 441 -19.49 -2.48 -2.36
N GLY A 442 -19.58 -2.31 -1.04
CA GLY A 442 -20.78 -2.62 -0.26
C GLY A 442 -21.98 -1.75 -0.66
N VAL A 443 -21.78 -0.44 -0.87
CA VAL A 443 -22.82 0.46 -1.37
C VAL A 443 -23.32 0.02 -2.75
N TYR A 444 -22.43 -0.46 -3.63
CA TYR A 444 -22.83 -1.03 -4.91
C TYR A 444 -23.70 -2.28 -4.72
N LEU A 445 -23.26 -3.22 -3.89
CA LEU A 445 -23.99 -4.48 -3.65
C LEU A 445 -25.32 -4.30 -2.91
N ALA A 446 -25.46 -3.23 -2.11
CA ALA A 446 -26.67 -2.90 -1.37
C ALA A 446 -27.71 -2.09 -2.18
N GLY A 447 -27.38 -1.66 -3.40
CA GLY A 447 -28.21 -0.76 -4.19
C GLY A 447 -29.60 -1.31 -4.53
N ASP A 448 -30.51 -0.39 -4.87
CA ASP A 448 -31.98 -0.58 -4.94
C ASP A 448 -32.49 -1.44 -6.13
N GLY A 449 -31.67 -2.34 -6.66
CA GLY A 449 -32.05 -3.32 -7.69
C GLY A 449 -31.72 -2.94 -9.13
N THR A 450 -31.21 -1.73 -9.41
CA THR A 450 -30.67 -1.38 -10.74
C THR A 450 -29.13 -1.29 -10.70
N PRO A 451 -28.40 -2.07 -11.54
CA PRO A 451 -26.93 -2.05 -11.54
C PRO A 451 -26.33 -0.66 -11.78
N ARG A 452 -27.04 0.17 -12.56
CA ARG A 452 -26.66 1.54 -12.86
C ARG A 452 -26.86 2.48 -11.67
N GLY A 453 -27.98 2.37 -10.95
CA GLY A 453 -28.22 3.15 -9.74
C GLY A 453 -27.18 2.84 -8.65
N ALA A 454 -26.89 1.55 -8.47
CA ALA A 454 -25.83 1.06 -7.59
C ALA A 454 -24.45 1.64 -7.93
N ALA A 455 -24.05 1.63 -9.20
CA ALA A 455 -22.78 2.22 -9.63
C ALA A 455 -22.71 3.73 -9.35
N GLN A 456 -23.80 4.45 -9.58
CA GLN A 456 -23.86 5.89 -9.32
C GLN A 456 -23.81 6.21 -7.83
N ALA A 457 -24.50 5.43 -6.99
CA ALA A 457 -24.43 5.58 -5.53
C ALA A 457 -23.00 5.36 -5.02
N ALA A 458 -22.36 4.27 -5.45
CA ALA A 458 -20.98 3.96 -5.08
C ALA A 458 -19.99 5.06 -5.51
N LEU A 459 -20.08 5.54 -6.76
CA LEU A 459 -19.26 6.66 -7.23
C LEU A 459 -19.56 7.98 -6.51
N GLY A 460 -20.82 8.22 -6.14
CA GLY A 460 -21.23 9.37 -5.32
C GLY A 460 -20.61 9.33 -3.92
N THR A 461 -20.63 8.16 -3.28
CA THR A 461 -19.93 7.91 -2.01
C THR A 461 -18.43 8.14 -2.15
N ALA A 462 -17.82 7.65 -3.23
CA ALA A 462 -16.41 7.90 -3.53
C ALA A 462 -16.11 9.40 -3.69
N GLY A 463 -17.00 10.15 -4.35
CA GLY A 463 -16.92 11.61 -4.45
C GLY A 463 -16.97 12.31 -3.09
N ALA A 464 -17.86 11.88 -2.19
CA ALA A 464 -17.95 12.43 -0.83
C ALA A 464 -16.67 12.16 -0.02
N ILE A 465 -16.11 10.95 -0.09
CA ILE A 465 -14.83 10.60 0.55
C ILE A 465 -13.69 11.43 -0.05
N LEU A 466 -13.73 11.72 -1.36
CA LEU A 466 -12.72 12.54 -2.02
C LEU A 466 -12.76 14.01 -1.57
N VAL A 467 -13.94 14.55 -1.25
CA VAL A 467 -14.05 15.88 -0.61
C VAL A 467 -13.38 15.87 0.76
N ALA A 468 -13.63 14.85 1.58
CA ALA A 468 -12.95 14.69 2.87
C ALA A 468 -11.42 14.54 2.70
N THR A 469 -10.98 13.86 1.62
CA THR A 469 -9.58 13.73 1.25
C THR A 469 -8.95 15.09 0.91
N ALA A 470 -9.66 15.94 0.15
CA ALA A 470 -9.21 17.29 -0.18
C ALA A 470 -9.04 18.16 1.07
N ILE A 471 -9.98 18.07 2.02
CA ILE A 471 -9.90 18.77 3.31
C ILE A 471 -8.69 18.30 4.13
N ALA A 472 -8.47 16.98 4.22
CA ALA A 472 -7.32 16.41 4.91
C ALA A 472 -5.99 16.84 4.25
N ALA A 473 -5.93 16.85 2.91
CA ALA A 473 -4.77 17.29 2.14
C ALA A 473 -4.46 18.78 2.34
N ALA A 474 -5.49 19.62 2.41
CA ALA A 474 -5.35 21.03 2.74
C ALA A 474 -4.83 21.22 4.17
N ALA A 475 -5.35 20.48 5.15
CA ALA A 475 -4.87 20.51 6.53
C ALA A 475 -3.41 20.06 6.66
N MET A 476 -2.97 19.09 5.84
CA MET A 476 -1.57 18.64 5.78
C MET A 476 -0.63 19.72 5.25
N THR A 477 -1.09 20.56 4.31
CA THR A 477 -0.26 21.58 3.65
C THR A 477 -0.38 22.98 4.23
N ALA A 478 -1.34 23.20 5.14
CA ALA A 478 -1.46 24.43 5.91
C ALA A 478 -0.17 24.67 6.71
N ARG A 479 0.47 25.84 6.50
CA ARG A 479 1.62 26.25 7.30
C ARG A 479 1.19 26.38 8.78
N PRO A 480 2.03 25.99 9.74
CA PRO A 480 1.79 26.35 11.14
C PRO A 480 1.68 27.88 11.20
N GLN A 481 0.54 28.40 11.66
CA GLN A 481 0.48 29.80 12.05
C GLN A 481 1.48 29.97 13.20
N ASP A 482 2.48 30.82 13.02
CA ASP A 482 3.37 31.31 14.08
C ASP A 482 2.51 31.74 15.26
N ARG A 483 2.45 30.88 16.29
CA ARG A 483 1.76 31.17 17.55
C ARG A 483 2.74 31.65 18.64
N ASP A 484 3.95 32.04 18.24
CA ASP A 484 5.03 32.50 19.12
C ASP A 484 5.44 33.97 18.89
N ARG A 485 4.64 34.77 18.16
CA ARG A 485 4.91 36.21 17.99
C ARG A 485 4.23 37.15 18.99
N ASP A 486 3.39 36.64 19.90
CA ASP A 486 2.71 37.44 20.94
C ASP A 486 3.17 37.08 22.38
N ARG A 487 4.39 36.57 22.52
CA ARG A 487 5.09 36.48 23.83
C ARG A 487 6.42 37.22 23.77
N THR A 488 6.35 38.52 23.58
CA THR A 488 7.42 39.47 23.94
C THR A 488 6.82 40.60 24.72
#